data_AF-A0A431TXF7-F1
#
_entry.id   AF-A0A431TXF7-F1
#
_cell.length_a   1.000
_cell.length_b   1.000
_cell.length_c   1.000
_cell.angle_alpha   90.00
_cell.angle_beta   90.00
_cell.angle_gamma   90.00
#
_symmetry.space_group_name_H-M   'P 1'
#
loop_
_entity.id
_entity.type
_entity.pdbx_description
1 polymer ?
#
loop_
_entity_poly.entity_id
_entity_poly.type
_entity_poly.pdbx_seq_one_letter_code
_entity_poly.pdbx_strand_id
1 'polypeptide(L)'
;MKHFLRLFLALLLVSGAAPRVFGQEYLVDGALKLSGQSTDKEYGYKDDYAHCIKVGSPANIIAFINALRGPQGQKVHIVRTGSCCPYEWNEGPNGIGLLARWQVIYDGLDQPITLYLNKNVYDNPLCPVGFTFVTEQTVKPPLRFPADSIRRVRPCAQPGYAVDEPMLRARLGTTLPAPDTAPAPIGDELTRFFADKQLPPSDVHRMALWVTIGFQVTCEGQAGNAMVVSTGKGELETYANQVLAIVNRMPRRWQPATKSGKPVDCYQTISFMLLKGRLAQFDLR
;
A
#
# COMPACT_ATOMS: atom_id res chain seq x y z
N MET A 1 -80.51 -14.59 8.55
CA MET A 1 -79.96 -13.99 9.79
C MET A 1 -78.49 -14.36 9.88
N LYS A 2 -77.60 -13.44 9.51
CA LYS A 2 -76.73 -12.71 10.46
C LYS A 2 -75.70 -13.65 11.10
N HIS A 3 -74.48 -13.77 10.56
CA HIS A 3 -73.23 -13.16 11.07
C HIS A 3 -72.12 -14.21 10.74
N PHE A 4 -70.84 -13.97 10.45
CA PHE A 4 -69.94 -12.82 10.51
C PHE A 4 -68.70 -13.24 9.69
N LEU A 5 -68.49 -12.73 8.47
CA LEU A 5 -67.25 -12.96 7.74
C LEU A 5 -66.19 -12.00 8.31
N ARG A 6 -65.44 -12.45 9.31
CA ARG A 6 -64.29 -11.74 9.88
C ARG A 6 -63.13 -11.83 8.89
N LEU A 7 -62.99 -10.79 8.06
CA LEU A 7 -61.79 -10.53 7.30
C LEU A 7 -60.66 -10.19 8.30
N PHE A 8 -59.82 -11.16 8.64
CA PHE A 8 -58.57 -10.89 9.35
C PHE A 8 -57.58 -10.37 8.31
N LEU A 9 -57.50 -9.05 8.18
CA LEU A 9 -56.40 -8.39 7.46
C LEU A 9 -55.16 -8.51 8.35
N ALA A 10 -54.42 -9.60 8.18
CA ALA A 10 -53.09 -9.74 8.79
C ALA A 10 -52.18 -8.67 8.17
N LEU A 11 -51.94 -7.60 8.92
CA LEU A 11 -50.96 -6.58 8.59
C LEU A 11 -49.58 -7.24 8.68
N LEU A 12 -49.07 -7.72 7.55
CA LEU A 12 -47.68 -8.15 7.37
C LEU A 12 -46.79 -6.91 7.55
N LEU A 13 -46.43 -6.60 8.80
CA LEU A 13 -45.25 -5.80 9.11
C LEU A 13 -44.04 -6.64 8.69
N VAL A 14 -43.73 -6.61 7.40
CA VAL A 14 -42.42 -7.02 6.90
C VAL A 14 -41.44 -6.04 7.51
N SER A 15 -40.83 -6.40 8.66
CA SER A 15 -39.64 -5.73 9.14
C SER A 15 -38.53 -6.04 8.13
N GLY A 16 -38.50 -5.27 7.05
CA GLY A 16 -37.36 -5.24 6.15
C GLY A 16 -36.18 -4.70 6.93
N ALA A 17 -35.45 -5.59 7.61
CA ALA A 17 -34.07 -5.30 7.98
C ALA A 17 -33.35 -5.10 6.64
N ALA A 18 -33.22 -3.85 6.22
CA ALA A 18 -32.44 -3.52 5.04
C ALA A 18 -31.08 -4.21 5.20
N PRO A 19 -30.58 -4.92 4.18
CA PRO A 19 -29.28 -5.56 4.28
C PRO A 19 -28.26 -4.47 4.64
N ARG A 20 -27.58 -4.65 5.77
CA ARG A 20 -26.45 -3.78 6.11
C ARG A 20 -25.32 -4.13 5.17
N VAL A 21 -25.20 -3.35 4.10
CA VAL A 21 -24.03 -3.40 3.22
C VAL A 21 -22.89 -2.73 3.97
N PHE A 22 -22.02 -3.53 4.56
CA PHE A 22 -20.76 -3.03 5.11
C PHE A 22 -19.77 -2.92 3.96
N GLY A 23 -19.47 -1.69 3.56
CA GLY A 23 -18.35 -1.42 2.67
C GLY A 23 -17.05 -1.71 3.40
N GLN A 24 -16.04 -2.15 2.66
CA GLN A 24 -14.71 -2.26 3.22
C GLN A 24 -14.14 -0.85 3.46
N GLU A 25 -13.78 -0.54 4.70
CA GLU A 25 -13.24 0.77 5.09
C GLU A 25 -11.77 0.68 5.50
N TYR A 26 -11.01 1.74 5.22
CA TYR A 26 -9.60 1.86 5.56
C TYR A 26 -9.36 3.15 6.33
N LEU A 27 -8.38 3.12 7.23
CA LEU A 27 -7.87 4.30 7.91
C LEU A 27 -6.99 5.12 6.96
N VAL A 28 -6.65 6.35 7.38
CA VAL A 28 -5.88 7.32 6.57
C VAL A 28 -4.49 6.82 6.16
N ASP A 29 -3.91 5.87 6.91
CA ASP A 29 -2.63 5.23 6.62
C ASP A 29 -2.78 3.95 5.77
N GLY A 30 -4.00 3.58 5.40
CA GLY A 30 -4.29 2.36 4.64
C GLY A 30 -4.43 1.10 5.47
N ALA A 31 -4.36 1.17 6.81
CA ALA A 31 -4.76 0.05 7.66
C ALA A 31 -6.26 -0.25 7.50
N LEU A 32 -6.65 -1.50 7.66
CA LEU A 32 -8.07 -1.89 7.60
C LEU A 32 -8.79 -1.36 8.83
N LYS A 33 -9.97 -0.75 8.66
CA LYS A 33 -10.80 -0.34 9.79
C LYS A 33 -11.52 -1.58 10.34
N LEU A 34 -11.17 -1.95 11.57
CA LEU A 34 -11.75 -3.12 12.24
C LEU A 34 -13.08 -2.77 12.90
N SER A 35 -14.00 -3.72 12.93
CA SER A 35 -15.36 -3.49 13.47
C SER A 35 -15.42 -3.47 15.01
N GLY A 36 -14.34 -3.86 15.69
CA GLY A 36 -14.25 -3.87 17.15
C GLY A 36 -13.27 -4.92 17.67
N GLN A 37 -13.35 -5.17 18.98
CA GLN A 37 -12.61 -6.25 19.65
C GLN A 37 -13.43 -7.55 19.60
N SER A 38 -12.80 -8.68 19.27
CA SER A 38 -13.42 -9.99 19.43
C SER A 38 -13.47 -10.40 20.91
N THR A 39 -14.56 -11.04 21.31
CA THR A 39 -14.68 -11.72 22.61
C THR A 39 -14.38 -13.23 22.52
N ASP A 40 -14.31 -13.76 21.30
CA ASP A 40 -13.97 -15.14 21.04
C ASP A 40 -12.44 -15.34 21.09
N LYS A 41 -12.00 -16.21 22.00
CA LYS A 41 -10.58 -16.54 22.21
C LYS A 41 -10.00 -17.39 21.08
N GLU A 42 -10.83 -18.02 20.26
CA GLU A 42 -10.42 -18.86 19.13
C GLU A 42 -10.35 -18.07 17.81
N TYR A 43 -10.97 -16.88 17.76
CA TYR A 43 -11.01 -16.01 16.59
C TYR A 43 -9.61 -15.63 16.08
N GLY A 44 -9.31 -16.08 14.87
CA GLY A 44 -8.03 -15.90 14.19
C GLY A 44 -6.96 -16.91 14.57
N TYR A 45 -7.14 -17.69 15.65
CA TYR A 45 -6.13 -18.60 16.19
C TYR A 45 -6.29 -20.06 15.76
N LYS A 46 -7.49 -20.46 15.34
CA LYS A 46 -7.72 -21.81 14.80
C LYS A 46 -7.51 -21.86 13.31
N ASP A 47 -7.12 -23.04 12.87
CA ASP A 47 -6.80 -23.39 11.50
C ASP A 47 -8.02 -23.85 10.70
N ASP A 48 -9.20 -23.32 11.03
CA ASP A 48 -10.48 -23.67 10.41
C ASP A 48 -11.23 -22.44 9.87
N TYR A 49 -12.24 -22.70 9.04
CA TYR A 49 -13.02 -21.65 8.38
C TYR A 49 -13.92 -20.84 9.32
N ALA A 50 -14.43 -21.45 10.39
CA ALA A 50 -15.37 -20.81 11.31
C ALA A 50 -14.67 -19.67 12.06
N HIS A 51 -13.47 -19.93 12.55
CA HIS A 51 -12.74 -19.01 13.41
C HIS A 51 -11.72 -18.13 12.67
N CYS A 52 -11.40 -18.41 11.40
CA CYS A 52 -10.46 -17.56 10.66
C CYS A 52 -10.94 -16.11 10.48
N ILE A 53 -9.98 -15.18 10.35
CA ILE A 53 -10.24 -13.76 10.11
C ILE A 53 -10.53 -13.56 8.61
N LYS A 54 -11.75 -13.13 8.27
CA LYS A 54 -12.23 -12.99 6.89
C LYS A 54 -12.00 -11.58 6.35
N VAL A 55 -10.93 -11.41 5.58
CA VAL A 55 -10.47 -10.09 5.08
C VAL A 55 -10.77 -9.84 3.60
N GLY A 56 -11.21 -10.85 2.85
CA GLY A 56 -11.79 -10.67 1.50
C GLY A 56 -10.83 -10.33 0.35
N SER A 57 -9.56 -9.99 0.61
CA SER A 57 -8.56 -9.91 -0.44
C SER A 57 -7.14 -10.18 0.07
N PRO A 58 -6.19 -10.56 -0.81
CA PRO A 58 -4.78 -10.67 -0.44
C PRO A 58 -4.19 -9.36 0.09
N ALA A 59 -4.59 -8.20 -0.45
CA ALA A 59 -4.13 -6.89 0.01
C ALA A 59 -4.62 -6.58 1.43
N ASN A 60 -5.82 -7.07 1.78
CA ASN A 60 -6.44 -6.83 3.07
C ASN A 60 -5.81 -7.61 4.20
N ILE A 61 -5.06 -8.68 3.92
CA ILE A 61 -4.24 -9.35 4.92
C ILE A 61 -3.26 -8.34 5.53
N ILE A 62 -2.51 -7.64 4.66
CA ILE A 62 -1.52 -6.65 5.12
C ILE A 62 -2.22 -5.44 5.76
N ALA A 63 -3.33 -4.97 5.19
CA ALA A 63 -4.10 -3.87 5.77
C ALA A 63 -4.63 -4.22 7.18
N PHE A 64 -5.15 -5.43 7.37
CA PHE A 64 -5.62 -5.94 8.67
C PHE A 64 -4.48 -6.03 9.67
N ILE A 65 -3.35 -6.61 9.27
CA ILE A 65 -2.17 -6.72 10.13
C ILE A 65 -1.66 -5.33 10.53
N ASN A 66 -1.62 -4.38 9.60
CA ASN A 66 -1.21 -3.00 9.88
C ASN A 66 -2.14 -2.31 10.89
N ALA A 67 -3.39 -2.77 11.03
CA ALA A 67 -4.29 -2.30 12.06
C ALA A 67 -3.92 -2.82 13.45
N LEU A 68 -3.32 -4.01 13.56
CA LEU A 68 -3.03 -4.65 14.84
C LEU A 68 -1.86 -4.02 15.59
N ARG A 69 -1.93 -4.07 16.91
CA ARG A 69 -0.89 -3.71 17.86
C ARG A 69 -0.83 -4.77 18.96
N GLY A 70 0.35 -4.95 19.56
CA GLY A 70 0.50 -5.76 20.76
C GLY A 70 -0.38 -5.24 21.92
N PRO A 71 -0.49 -5.99 23.02
CA PRO A 71 -1.37 -5.64 24.14
C PRO A 71 -1.05 -4.27 24.77
N GLN A 72 0.19 -3.79 24.63
CA GLN A 72 0.63 -2.48 25.13
C GLN A 72 0.79 -1.44 24.00
N GLY A 73 0.17 -1.67 22.84
CA GLY A 73 0.28 -0.77 21.69
C GLY A 73 1.55 -0.98 20.86
N GLN A 74 2.31 -2.05 21.11
CA GLN A 74 3.53 -2.35 20.33
C GLN A 74 3.20 -2.53 18.85
N LYS A 75 4.11 -2.11 17.98
CA LYS A 75 3.99 -2.38 16.55
C LYS A 75 4.17 -3.86 16.27
N VAL A 76 3.39 -4.38 15.33
CA VAL A 76 3.50 -5.76 14.89
C VAL A 76 4.35 -5.88 13.62
N HIS A 77 5.09 -6.97 13.54
CA HIS A 77 5.84 -7.46 12.39
C HIS A 77 5.26 -8.81 11.97
N ILE A 78 5.39 -9.14 10.69
CA ILE A 78 4.79 -10.36 10.17
C ILE A 78 5.72 -11.18 9.30
N VAL A 79 5.50 -12.49 9.35
CA VAL A 79 6.15 -13.47 8.50
C VAL A 79 5.07 -14.36 7.89
N ARG A 80 5.04 -14.45 6.56
CA ARG A 80 4.15 -15.42 5.90
C ARG A 80 4.72 -16.82 6.09
N THR A 81 3.94 -17.72 6.67
CA THR A 81 4.37 -19.12 6.89
C THR A 81 3.71 -20.11 5.94
N GLY A 82 2.87 -19.61 5.02
CA GLY A 82 2.32 -20.38 3.91
C GLY A 82 0.81 -20.22 3.75
N SER A 83 0.24 -21.16 3.02
CA SER A 83 -1.20 -21.37 2.92
C SER A 83 -1.52 -22.77 3.42
N CYS A 84 -2.67 -22.96 4.04
CA CYS A 84 -3.05 -24.22 4.67
C CYS A 84 -4.58 -24.39 4.61
N CYS A 85 -5.05 -25.43 5.29
CA CYS A 85 -6.39 -25.44 5.86
C CYS A 85 -7.47 -25.32 4.78
N PRO A 86 -7.70 -26.40 4.02
CA PRO A 86 -8.71 -26.41 2.98
C PRO A 86 -10.09 -26.18 3.59
N TYR A 87 -10.89 -25.36 2.90
CA TYR A 87 -12.29 -25.13 3.24
C TYR A 87 -13.12 -25.07 1.96
N GLU A 88 -14.42 -25.32 2.09
CA GLU A 88 -15.34 -25.26 0.96
C GLU A 88 -15.50 -23.82 0.46
N TRP A 89 -15.23 -23.62 -0.83
CA TRP A 89 -15.40 -22.32 -1.48
C TRP A 89 -15.74 -22.53 -2.94
N ASN A 90 -17.02 -22.38 -3.29
CA ASN A 90 -17.55 -22.69 -4.62
C ASN A 90 -16.90 -21.88 -5.76
N GLU A 91 -16.36 -20.70 -5.46
CA GLU A 91 -15.66 -19.87 -6.46
C GLU A 91 -14.18 -20.24 -6.63
N GLY A 92 -13.67 -21.12 -5.77
CA GLY A 92 -12.29 -21.59 -5.79
C GLY A 92 -12.04 -22.70 -6.80
N PRO A 93 -10.77 -22.94 -7.19
CA PRO A 93 -10.41 -24.11 -7.99
C PRO A 93 -10.89 -25.40 -7.32
N ASN A 94 -11.64 -26.22 -8.06
CA ASN A 94 -12.26 -27.45 -7.55
C ASN A 94 -13.15 -27.25 -6.31
N GLY A 95 -13.72 -26.06 -6.11
CA GLY A 95 -14.59 -25.77 -4.96
C GLY A 95 -13.84 -25.63 -3.63
N ILE A 96 -12.53 -25.42 -3.65
CA ILE A 96 -11.68 -25.36 -2.45
C ILE A 96 -10.98 -24.00 -2.34
N GLY A 97 -10.99 -23.44 -1.13
CA GLY A 97 -10.13 -22.33 -0.71
C GLY A 97 -9.07 -22.79 0.29
N LEU A 98 -8.00 -22.00 0.43
CA LEU A 98 -6.96 -22.20 1.44
C LEU A 98 -6.83 -20.95 2.30
N LEU A 99 -6.75 -21.13 3.62
CA LEU A 99 -6.42 -20.06 4.55
C LEU A 99 -4.95 -19.64 4.37
N ALA A 100 -4.68 -18.36 4.64
CA ALA A 100 -3.34 -17.83 4.72
C ALA A 100 -2.85 -17.88 6.18
N ARG A 101 -1.69 -18.48 6.41
CA ARG A 101 -1.08 -18.60 7.73
C ARG A 101 0.05 -17.59 7.89
N TRP A 102 -0.04 -16.77 8.93
CA TRP A 102 0.89 -15.69 9.21
C TRP A 102 1.35 -15.75 10.66
N GLN A 103 2.64 -15.53 10.87
CA GLN A 103 3.19 -15.26 12.20
C GLN A 103 3.20 -13.76 12.43
N VAL A 104 2.66 -13.35 13.57
CA VAL A 104 2.66 -11.98 14.10
C VAL A 104 3.63 -11.91 15.26
N ILE A 105 4.50 -10.91 15.23
CA ILE A 105 5.60 -10.72 16.17
C ILE A 105 5.52 -9.27 16.67
N TYR A 106 5.79 -9.03 17.94
CA TYR A 106 5.97 -7.69 18.49
C TYR A 106 7.02 -7.72 19.60
N ASP A 107 7.59 -6.56 19.92
CA ASP A 107 8.65 -6.44 20.93
C ASP A 107 8.15 -6.95 22.29
N GLY A 108 8.91 -7.85 22.92
CA GLY A 108 8.56 -8.46 24.21
C GLY A 108 7.71 -9.74 24.12
N LEU A 109 7.51 -10.29 22.92
CA LEU A 109 6.83 -11.57 22.70
C LEU A 109 7.83 -12.74 22.77
N ASP A 110 7.52 -13.75 23.59
CA ASP A 110 8.38 -14.95 23.75
C ASP A 110 8.42 -15.83 22.50
N GLN A 111 7.27 -16.00 21.84
CA GLN A 111 7.11 -16.83 20.64
C GLN A 111 6.14 -16.18 19.65
N PRO A 112 6.40 -16.22 18.34
CA PRO A 112 5.49 -15.69 17.32
C PRO A 112 4.08 -16.25 17.44
N ILE A 113 3.08 -15.38 17.33
CA ILE A 113 1.67 -15.75 17.36
C ILE A 113 1.22 -16.10 15.94
N THR A 114 0.58 -17.25 15.75
CA THR A 114 0.05 -17.64 14.44
C THR A 114 -1.39 -17.17 14.30
N LEU A 115 -1.69 -16.45 13.21
CA LEU A 115 -3.03 -16.09 12.79
C LEU A 115 -3.39 -16.73 11.44
N TYR A 116 -4.66 -17.10 11.31
CA TYR A 116 -5.26 -17.69 10.12
C TYR A 116 -6.24 -16.71 9.49
N LEU A 117 -5.97 -16.33 8.24
CA LEU A 117 -6.75 -15.32 7.52
C LEU A 117 -7.34 -15.91 6.24
N ASN A 118 -8.59 -15.58 5.97
CA ASN A 118 -9.26 -15.86 4.71
C ASN A 118 -9.21 -14.64 3.80
N LYS A 119 -8.52 -14.77 2.67
CA LYS A 119 -8.33 -13.72 1.67
C LYS A 119 -9.42 -13.67 0.60
N ASN A 120 -10.39 -14.57 0.64
CA ASN A 120 -11.41 -14.73 -0.40
C ASN A 120 -12.79 -14.26 0.09
N VAL A 121 -13.05 -14.38 1.39
CA VAL A 121 -14.33 -13.97 2.01
C VAL A 121 -14.07 -12.79 2.94
N TYR A 122 -14.93 -11.77 2.86
CA TYR A 122 -14.94 -10.63 3.77
C TYR A 122 -16.08 -10.79 4.78
N ASP A 123 -15.79 -10.59 6.07
CA ASP A 123 -16.81 -10.59 7.12
C ASP A 123 -16.38 -9.70 8.31
N ASN A 124 -16.43 -8.38 8.10
CA ASN A 124 -16.29 -7.34 9.13
C ASN A 124 -15.24 -7.67 10.22
N PRO A 125 -13.96 -7.77 9.84
CA PRO A 125 -12.95 -8.37 10.69
C PRO A 125 -12.78 -7.62 12.00
N LEU A 126 -12.64 -8.39 13.08
CA LEU A 126 -12.44 -7.91 14.44
C LEU A 126 -10.96 -7.99 14.84
N CYS A 127 -10.58 -7.27 15.89
CA CYS A 127 -9.29 -7.44 16.53
C CYS A 127 -9.29 -8.73 17.39
N PRO A 128 -8.36 -9.69 17.19
CA PRO A 128 -8.29 -10.91 17.99
C PRO A 128 -8.00 -10.62 19.47
N VAL A 129 -8.52 -11.47 20.36
CA VAL A 129 -8.24 -11.38 21.80
C VAL A 129 -6.73 -11.39 22.06
N GLY A 130 -6.23 -10.48 22.88
CA GLY A 130 -4.79 -10.35 23.18
C GLY A 130 -4.04 -9.33 22.32
N PHE A 131 -4.69 -8.76 21.30
CA PHE A 131 -4.20 -7.62 20.54
C PHE A 131 -5.00 -6.35 20.86
N THR A 132 -4.39 -5.22 20.57
CA THR A 132 -5.09 -3.93 20.40
C THR A 132 -5.05 -3.55 18.91
N PHE A 133 -5.70 -2.46 18.53
CA PHE A 133 -5.73 -2.01 17.14
C PHE A 133 -5.79 -0.48 17.03
N VAL A 134 -5.28 0.04 15.92
CA VAL A 134 -5.42 1.47 15.60
C VAL A 134 -6.84 1.79 15.15
N THR A 135 -7.25 3.00 15.48
CA THR A 135 -8.56 3.58 15.19
C THR A 135 -8.38 4.92 14.49
N GLU A 136 -9.45 5.52 14.00
CA GLU A 136 -9.41 6.87 13.42
C GLU A 136 -8.81 7.92 14.37
N GLN A 137 -8.98 7.74 15.68
CA GLN A 137 -8.44 8.67 16.69
C GLN A 137 -6.95 8.47 16.96
N THR A 138 -6.42 7.26 16.72
CA THR A 138 -5.04 6.89 17.09
C THR A 138 -4.12 6.74 15.89
N VAL A 139 -4.68 6.57 14.68
CA VAL A 139 -3.92 6.48 13.44
C VAL A 139 -3.23 7.80 13.11
N LYS A 140 -1.98 7.71 12.69
CA LYS A 140 -1.20 8.87 12.22
C LYS A 140 -1.23 8.91 10.69
N PRO A 141 -1.56 10.04 10.06
CA PRO A 141 -1.49 10.15 8.61
C PRO A 141 -0.04 10.01 8.13
N PRO A 142 0.16 9.49 6.91
CA PRO A 142 1.50 9.40 6.34
C PRO A 142 2.08 10.80 6.14
N LEU A 143 3.38 10.93 6.39
CA LEU A 143 4.10 12.17 6.08
C LEU A 143 4.20 12.33 4.56
N ARG A 144 3.77 13.49 4.06
CA ARG A 144 3.82 13.82 2.64
C ARG A 144 4.78 14.97 2.40
N PHE A 145 5.60 14.87 1.35
CA PHE A 145 6.46 15.96 0.93
C PHE A 145 5.59 17.07 0.33
N PRO A 146 5.72 18.35 0.75
CA PRO A 146 4.80 19.40 0.32
C PRO A 146 4.85 19.62 -1.20
N ALA A 147 3.68 19.67 -1.84
CA ALA A 147 3.56 19.74 -3.30
C ALA A 147 4.06 21.08 -3.89
N ASP A 148 4.01 22.15 -3.09
CA ASP A 148 4.56 23.47 -3.33
C ASP A 148 6.09 23.51 -3.20
N SER A 149 6.67 22.59 -2.42
CA SER A 149 8.12 22.41 -2.28
C SER A 149 8.74 21.57 -3.41
N ILE A 150 7.93 20.96 -4.28
CA ILE A 150 8.42 20.22 -5.45
C ILE A 150 9.04 21.22 -6.43
N ARG A 151 10.33 21.01 -6.73
CA ARG A 151 11.08 21.80 -7.70
C ARG A 151 10.47 21.59 -9.08
N ARG A 152 9.93 22.67 -9.64
CA ARG A 152 9.26 22.65 -10.94
C ARG A 152 10.25 22.87 -12.09
N VAL A 153 10.01 22.16 -13.19
CA VAL A 153 10.62 22.44 -14.49
C VAL A 153 9.51 22.69 -15.51
N ARG A 154 9.81 23.52 -16.51
CA ARG A 154 8.87 23.83 -17.59
C ARG A 154 9.19 22.91 -18.77
N PRO A 155 8.25 22.04 -19.21
CA PRO A 155 8.44 21.26 -20.42
C PRO A 155 8.61 22.18 -21.64
N CYS A 156 9.41 21.76 -22.60
CA CYS A 156 9.57 22.46 -23.87
C CYS A 156 8.32 22.34 -24.75
N ALA A 157 7.66 21.18 -24.72
CA ALA A 157 6.45 20.90 -25.47
C ALA A 157 5.54 19.90 -24.74
N GLN A 158 4.31 19.75 -25.23
CA GLN A 158 3.36 18.72 -24.81
C GLN A 158 2.67 18.11 -26.06
N PRO A 159 2.35 16.81 -26.07
CA PRO A 159 2.65 15.81 -25.02
C PRO A 159 4.14 15.42 -25.01
N GLY A 160 4.65 15.06 -23.84
CA GLY A 160 6.01 14.54 -23.68
C GLY A 160 6.10 13.02 -23.93
N TYR A 161 7.25 12.45 -23.60
CA TYR A 161 7.53 11.02 -23.63
C TYR A 161 7.59 10.45 -22.20
N ALA A 162 7.57 9.13 -22.07
CA ALA A 162 7.89 8.47 -20.82
C ALA A 162 8.62 7.16 -21.08
N VAL A 163 9.52 6.80 -20.17
CA VAL A 163 10.11 5.46 -20.12
C VAL A 163 9.01 4.43 -19.85
N ASP A 164 9.17 3.21 -20.35
CA ASP A 164 8.17 2.16 -20.16
C ASP A 164 8.23 1.59 -18.74
N GLU A 165 7.50 2.24 -17.83
CA GLU A 165 7.38 1.83 -16.44
C GLU A 165 5.89 1.81 -16.03
N PRO A 166 5.31 0.64 -15.69
CA PRO A 166 3.88 0.51 -15.38
C PRO A 166 3.38 1.40 -14.25
N MET A 167 4.17 1.57 -13.18
CA MET A 167 3.75 2.37 -12.02
C MET A 167 3.74 3.87 -12.37
N LEU A 168 4.69 4.33 -13.18
CA LEU A 168 4.75 5.68 -13.71
C LEU A 168 3.55 5.95 -14.61
N ARG A 169 3.21 5.01 -15.50
CA ARG A 169 2.02 5.10 -16.36
C ARG A 169 0.74 5.24 -15.53
N ALA A 170 0.58 4.40 -14.52
CA ALA A 170 -0.53 4.48 -13.58
C ALA A 170 -0.56 5.84 -12.85
N ARG A 171 0.61 6.36 -12.46
CA ARG A 171 0.73 7.64 -11.76
C ARG A 171 0.42 8.86 -12.63
N LEU A 172 0.80 8.81 -13.91
CA LEU A 172 0.53 9.85 -14.91
C LEU A 172 -0.93 9.84 -15.37
N GLY A 173 -1.63 8.71 -15.24
CA GLY A 173 -3.02 8.57 -15.67
C GLY A 173 -3.19 8.53 -17.19
N THR A 174 -2.09 8.45 -17.94
CA THR A 174 -2.07 8.38 -19.40
C THR A 174 -0.87 7.57 -19.87
N THR A 175 -0.96 7.03 -21.09
CA THR A 175 0.14 6.34 -21.74
C THR A 175 0.85 7.32 -22.67
N LEU A 176 2.11 7.62 -22.37
CA LEU A 176 2.97 8.42 -23.24
C LEU A 176 3.83 7.49 -24.11
N PRO A 177 4.20 7.90 -25.33
CA PRO A 177 5.11 7.13 -26.15
C PRO A 177 6.50 7.06 -25.52
N ALA A 178 7.23 5.98 -25.83
CA ALA A 178 8.62 5.82 -25.44
C ALA A 178 9.55 6.69 -26.30
N PRO A 179 10.58 7.33 -25.70
CA PRO A 179 11.64 7.96 -26.47
C PRO A 179 12.53 6.89 -27.14
N ASP A 180 13.38 7.30 -28.08
CA ASP A 180 14.38 6.41 -28.68
C ASP A 180 15.58 6.23 -27.74
N THR A 181 15.94 7.28 -26.99
CA THR A 181 16.92 7.21 -25.89
C THR A 181 16.33 7.80 -24.61
N ALA A 182 16.55 7.15 -23.47
CA ALA A 182 16.16 7.68 -22.17
C ALA A 182 17.06 8.84 -21.74
N PRO A 183 16.59 9.73 -20.84
CA PRO A 183 17.47 10.70 -20.20
C PRO A 183 18.56 9.99 -19.38
N ALA A 184 19.71 10.65 -19.22
CA ALA A 184 20.83 10.11 -18.46
C ALA A 184 21.54 11.20 -17.64
N PRO A 185 22.08 10.89 -16.45
CA PRO A 185 22.89 11.83 -15.70
C PRO A 185 24.19 12.16 -16.44
N ILE A 186 24.67 13.38 -16.28
CA ILE A 186 25.97 13.81 -16.83
C ILE A 186 27.06 13.51 -15.80
N GLY A 187 28.03 12.67 -16.17
CA GLY A 187 29.12 12.27 -15.26
C GLY A 187 28.61 11.45 -14.07
N ASP A 188 29.28 11.58 -12.92
CA ASP A 188 29.02 10.80 -11.71
C ASP A 188 28.46 11.62 -10.54
N GLU A 189 28.05 12.88 -10.80
CA GLU A 189 27.52 13.80 -9.78
C GLU A 189 26.29 13.21 -9.08
N LEU A 190 25.40 12.57 -9.83
CA LEU A 190 24.20 11.93 -9.28
C LEU A 190 24.56 10.80 -8.31
N THR A 191 25.52 9.95 -8.67
CA THR A 191 25.98 8.85 -7.84
C THR A 191 26.62 9.36 -6.55
N ARG A 192 27.50 10.35 -6.64
CA ARG A 192 28.10 10.99 -5.45
C ARG A 192 27.04 11.66 -4.57
N PHE A 193 26.02 12.28 -5.17
CA PHE A 193 24.95 12.92 -4.43
C PHE A 193 24.20 11.93 -3.54
N PHE A 194 23.92 10.70 -4.01
CA PHE A 194 23.15 9.71 -3.25
C PHE A 194 23.98 8.84 -2.29
N ALA A 195 25.30 8.72 -2.49
CA ALA A 195 26.17 7.78 -1.75
C ALA A 195 26.01 7.83 -0.21
N ASP A 196 25.83 9.03 0.34
CA ASP A 196 25.71 9.26 1.80
C ASP A 196 24.30 9.68 2.23
N LYS A 197 23.30 9.49 1.37
CA LYS A 197 21.91 9.84 1.73
C LYS A 197 21.28 8.71 2.54
N GLN A 198 20.68 9.11 3.64
CA GLN A 198 19.93 8.24 4.53
C GLN A 198 18.65 8.94 5.00
N LEU A 199 17.65 8.14 5.30
CA LEU A 199 16.42 8.61 5.92
C LEU A 199 16.64 8.89 7.41
N PRO A 200 15.83 9.77 8.03
CA PRO A 200 15.89 9.99 9.47
C PRO A 200 15.72 8.68 10.27
N PRO A 201 16.39 8.56 11.44
CA PRO A 201 16.23 7.41 12.34
C PRO A 201 14.75 7.07 12.58
N SER A 202 14.38 5.84 12.23
CA SER A 202 13.02 5.29 12.27
C SER A 202 13.05 3.79 11.98
N ASP A 203 11.90 3.13 11.97
CA ASP A 203 11.79 1.68 11.73
C ASP A 203 12.36 1.21 10.40
N VAL A 204 12.49 2.10 9.41
CA VAL A 204 13.15 1.82 8.13
C VAL A 204 14.58 1.29 8.29
N HIS A 205 15.23 1.53 9.44
CA HIS A 205 16.56 1.02 9.74
C HIS A 205 16.60 -0.50 9.99
N ARG A 206 15.44 -1.11 10.21
CA ARG A 206 15.25 -2.56 10.37
C ARG A 206 14.66 -3.22 9.11
N MET A 207 14.51 -2.46 8.02
CA MET A 207 13.81 -2.90 6.81
C MET A 207 14.72 -2.89 5.58
N ALA A 208 14.33 -3.71 4.61
CA ALA A 208 14.76 -3.61 3.22
C ALA A 208 13.53 -3.36 2.36
N LEU A 209 13.49 -2.27 1.61
CA LEU A 209 12.37 -1.97 0.71
C LEU A 209 12.82 -1.23 -0.55
N TRP A 210 12.02 -1.35 -1.61
CA TRP A 210 12.19 -0.59 -2.83
C TRP A 210 11.28 0.64 -2.82
N VAL A 211 11.84 1.79 -3.21
CA VAL A 211 11.11 3.04 -3.39
C VAL A 211 11.39 3.57 -4.78
N THR A 212 10.34 3.91 -5.52
CA THR A 212 10.44 4.43 -6.89
C THR A 212 9.87 5.84 -6.95
N ILE A 213 10.68 6.76 -7.46
CA ILE A 213 10.33 8.16 -7.67
C ILE A 213 10.33 8.43 -9.17
N GLY A 214 9.22 8.98 -9.69
CA GLY A 214 9.13 9.50 -11.04
C GLY A 214 9.56 10.97 -11.06
N PHE A 215 10.15 11.43 -12.16
CA PHE A 215 10.49 12.83 -12.39
C PHE A 215 10.54 13.12 -13.87
N GLN A 216 10.55 14.40 -14.23
CA GLN A 216 10.64 14.85 -15.61
C GLN A 216 12.04 15.39 -15.89
N VAL A 217 12.61 15.01 -17.03
CA VAL A 217 13.76 15.68 -17.65
C VAL A 217 13.27 16.42 -18.89
N THR A 218 13.54 17.71 -18.98
CA THR A 218 13.11 18.52 -20.12
C THR A 218 14.01 18.32 -21.34
N CYS A 219 13.58 18.80 -22.51
CA CYS A 219 14.42 18.81 -23.72
C CYS A 219 15.74 19.60 -23.55
N GLU A 220 15.79 20.53 -22.58
CA GLU A 220 16.97 21.31 -22.19
C GLU A 220 17.82 20.59 -21.13
N GLY A 221 17.47 19.36 -20.75
CA GLY A 221 18.20 18.57 -19.76
C GLY A 221 17.99 19.05 -18.32
N GLN A 222 16.87 19.71 -18.01
CA GLN A 222 16.53 20.11 -16.63
C GLN A 222 15.66 19.07 -15.94
N ALA A 223 16.10 18.56 -14.79
CA ALA A 223 15.31 17.64 -13.97
C ALA A 223 14.42 18.35 -12.93
N GLY A 224 13.18 17.88 -12.77
CA GLY A 224 12.24 18.35 -11.76
C GLY A 224 10.87 17.65 -11.85
N ASN A 225 9.82 18.28 -11.31
CA ASN A 225 8.45 17.73 -11.30
C ASN A 225 8.37 16.31 -10.69
N ALA A 226 9.18 16.05 -9.67
CA ALA A 226 9.29 14.72 -9.07
C ALA A 226 8.00 14.31 -8.32
N MET A 227 7.71 13.02 -8.29
CA MET A 227 6.53 12.44 -7.68
C MET A 227 6.80 11.02 -7.15
N VAL A 228 6.14 10.65 -6.05
CA VAL A 228 6.14 9.26 -5.60
C VAL A 228 5.38 8.40 -6.63
N VAL A 229 6.02 7.32 -7.08
CA VAL A 229 5.46 6.33 -8.00
C VAL A 229 5.17 5.01 -7.29
N SER A 230 6.00 4.63 -6.31
CA SER A 230 5.73 3.46 -5.44
C SER A 230 4.38 3.56 -4.72
N THR A 231 3.63 2.46 -4.63
CA THR A 231 2.22 2.43 -4.16
C THR A 231 2.04 2.09 -2.68
N GLY A 232 3.13 1.93 -1.94
CA GLY A 232 3.09 1.62 -0.51
C GLY A 232 2.25 2.62 0.29
N LYS A 233 1.57 2.14 1.33
CA LYS A 233 0.69 2.93 2.21
C LYS A 233 1.32 3.14 3.59
N GLY A 234 0.78 4.11 4.34
CA GLY A 234 1.18 4.38 5.72
C GLY A 234 2.65 4.77 5.85
N GLU A 235 3.43 3.98 6.58
CA GLU A 235 4.86 4.25 6.70
C GLU A 235 5.63 4.11 5.39
N LEU A 236 5.23 3.18 4.51
CA LEU A 236 5.88 3.05 3.21
C LEU A 236 5.66 4.31 2.36
N GLU A 237 4.49 4.94 2.46
CA GLU A 237 4.21 6.24 1.85
C GLU A 237 5.09 7.33 2.48
N THR A 238 5.24 7.31 3.81
CA THR A 238 6.13 8.23 4.55
C THR A 238 7.58 8.12 4.07
N TYR A 239 8.14 6.91 4.00
CA TYR A 239 9.51 6.69 3.54
C TYR A 239 9.67 7.10 2.08
N ALA A 240 8.70 6.79 1.22
CA ALA A 240 8.72 7.23 -0.17
C ALA A 240 8.73 8.77 -0.31
N ASN A 241 7.99 9.48 0.53
CA ASN A 241 8.00 10.94 0.56
C ASN A 241 9.30 11.53 1.12
N GLN A 242 9.97 10.84 2.06
CA GLN A 242 11.31 11.25 2.50
C GLN A 242 12.34 11.06 1.39
N VAL A 243 12.27 9.95 0.63
CA VAL A 243 13.10 9.77 -0.57
C VAL A 243 12.78 10.82 -1.62
N LEU A 244 11.50 11.14 -1.86
CA LEU A 244 11.11 12.24 -2.76
C LEU A 244 11.76 13.56 -2.35
N ALA A 245 11.80 13.89 -1.06
CA ALA A 245 12.46 15.10 -0.57
C ALA A 245 13.96 15.16 -0.91
N ILE A 246 14.63 13.99 -0.90
CA ILE A 246 16.05 13.85 -1.30
C ILE A 246 16.20 13.98 -2.82
N VAL A 247 15.39 13.24 -3.60
CA VAL A 247 15.38 13.28 -5.07
C VAL A 247 15.07 14.68 -5.59
N ASN A 248 14.19 15.43 -4.93
CA ASN A 248 13.85 16.82 -5.28
C ASN A 248 15.06 17.80 -5.20
N ARG A 249 16.17 17.37 -4.57
CA ARG A 249 17.42 18.11 -4.43
C ARG A 249 18.56 17.56 -5.29
N MET A 250 18.30 16.55 -6.13
CA MET A 250 19.32 15.94 -6.98
C MET A 250 19.88 16.92 -8.03
N PRO A 251 21.06 16.64 -8.61
CA PRO A 251 21.64 17.43 -9.70
C PRO A 251 20.67 17.67 -10.85
N ARG A 252 20.67 18.91 -11.36
CA ARG A 252 19.67 19.38 -12.33
C ARG A 252 20.00 19.10 -13.77
N ARG A 253 21.29 18.92 -14.09
CA ARG A 253 21.77 18.82 -15.48
C ARG A 253 21.83 17.36 -15.91
N TRP A 254 21.03 17.04 -16.90
CA TRP A 254 20.88 15.72 -17.48
C TRP A 254 21.09 15.80 -18.98
N GLN A 255 21.53 14.69 -19.57
CA GLN A 255 21.34 14.47 -20.99
C GLN A 255 19.85 14.24 -21.24
N PRO A 256 19.20 15.02 -22.14
CA PRO A 256 17.79 14.84 -22.44
C PRO A 256 17.55 13.52 -23.17
N ALA A 257 16.31 13.03 -23.10
CA ALA A 257 15.85 11.97 -23.99
C ALA A 257 15.86 12.44 -25.44
N THR A 258 15.92 11.50 -26.38
CA THR A 258 15.80 11.82 -27.82
C THR A 258 14.67 11.06 -28.50
N LYS A 259 14.05 11.71 -29.48
CA LYS A 259 13.17 11.08 -30.46
C LYS A 259 13.53 11.56 -31.86
N SER A 260 13.81 10.65 -32.77
CA SER A 260 14.26 10.95 -34.13
C SER A 260 15.46 11.92 -34.14
N GLY A 261 16.40 11.71 -33.21
CA GLY A 261 17.61 12.55 -33.07
C GLY A 261 17.40 13.94 -32.45
N LYS A 262 16.16 14.30 -32.05
CA LYS A 262 15.86 15.58 -31.42
C LYS A 262 15.67 15.41 -29.91
N PRO A 263 16.17 16.35 -29.07
CA PRO A 263 15.88 16.37 -27.64
C PRO A 263 14.37 16.50 -27.37
N VAL A 264 13.85 15.72 -26.42
CA VAL A 264 12.44 15.74 -26.03
C VAL A 264 12.27 15.72 -24.50
N ASP A 265 11.15 16.25 -24.02
CA ASP A 265 10.76 16.11 -22.61
C ASP A 265 10.37 14.64 -22.34
N CYS A 266 10.88 14.08 -21.24
CA CYS A 266 10.62 12.69 -20.88
C CYS A 266 10.42 12.52 -19.37
N TYR A 267 9.40 11.75 -18.98
CA TYR A 267 9.29 11.23 -17.63
C TYR A 267 10.14 9.96 -17.47
N GLN A 268 10.91 9.93 -16.39
CA GLN A 268 11.83 8.86 -16.02
C GLN A 268 11.56 8.44 -14.57
N THR A 269 11.99 7.23 -14.20
CA THR A 269 11.99 6.78 -12.81
C THR A 269 13.40 6.56 -12.28
N ILE A 270 13.56 6.80 -10.98
CA ILE A 270 14.70 6.35 -10.19
C ILE A 270 14.19 5.47 -9.05
N SER A 271 14.71 4.26 -8.96
CA SER A 271 14.33 3.27 -7.95
C SER A 271 15.46 3.06 -6.97
N PHE A 272 15.20 3.16 -5.67
CA PHE A 272 16.18 2.96 -4.62
C PHE A 272 15.91 1.68 -3.84
N MET A 273 16.96 0.90 -3.58
CA MET A 273 16.94 -0.08 -2.50
C MET A 273 17.29 0.64 -1.20
N LEU A 274 16.32 0.76 -0.31
CA LEU A 274 16.54 1.22 1.06
C LEU A 274 17.01 0.04 1.89
N LEU A 275 18.23 0.13 2.43
CA LEU A 275 18.79 -0.87 3.34
C LEU A 275 19.25 -0.18 4.61
N LYS A 276 18.67 -0.55 5.75
CA LYS A 276 18.95 0.08 7.04
C LYS A 276 18.83 1.62 6.98
N GLY A 277 17.80 2.11 6.29
CA GLY A 277 17.54 3.54 6.08
C GLY A 277 18.45 4.26 5.08
N ARG A 278 19.48 3.62 4.55
CA ARG A 278 20.36 4.21 3.52
C ARG A 278 19.81 3.95 2.12
N LEU A 279 20.03 4.91 1.20
CA LEU A 279 19.79 4.72 -0.23
C LEU A 279 20.96 3.91 -0.81
N ALA A 280 20.96 2.59 -0.58
CA ALA A 280 22.12 1.72 -0.77
C ALA A 280 22.48 1.46 -2.24
N GLN A 281 21.47 1.45 -3.11
CA GLN A 281 21.63 1.31 -4.56
C GLN A 281 20.48 2.05 -5.24
N PHE A 282 20.71 2.53 -6.46
CA PHE A 282 19.64 2.98 -7.33
C PHE A 282 19.74 2.44 -8.76
N ASP A 283 18.58 2.38 -9.41
CA ASP A 283 18.40 2.03 -10.82
C ASP A 283 17.64 3.15 -11.52
N LEU A 284 18.04 3.47 -12.75
CA LEU A 284 17.36 4.43 -13.63
C LEU A 284 16.71 3.66 -14.77
N ARG A 285 15.45 3.98 -15.06
CA ARG A 285 14.73 3.44 -16.21
C ARG A 285 14.26 4.53 -17.13
#